data_AF-A0A958HQ55-F1
#
_entry.id   AF-A0A958HQ55-F1
#
_cell.length_a   1.000
_cell.length_b   1.000
_cell.length_c   1.000
_cell.angle_alpha   90.00
_cell.angle_beta   90.00
_cell.angle_gamma   90.00
#
_symmetry.space_group_name_H-M   'P 1'
#
loop_
_entity.id
_entity.type
_entity.pdbx_description
1 polymer ?
#
loop_
_entity_poly.entity_id
_entity_poly.type
_entity_poly.pdbx_seq_one_letter_code
_entity_poly.pdbx_strand_id
1 'polypeptide(L)' 'MSQESGIVFQPGDQVIWWKQLPGGDYAYPVPATVLKVTAKRVQIQGDDDGQIVQRYIMAANLERPGEPRP' A
#
# COMPACT_ATOMS: atom_id res chain seq x y z
N MET A 1 -26.05 -3.76 -10.15
CA MET A 1 -25.11 -2.65 -9.83
C MET A 1 -24.22 -3.16 -8.72
N SER A 2 -23.16 -3.89 -9.08
CA SER A 2 -22.22 -4.42 -8.08
C SER A 2 -21.29 -3.27 -7.72
N GLN A 3 -21.37 -2.82 -6.47
CA GLN A 3 -20.46 -1.81 -5.95
C GLN A 3 -19.08 -2.46 -5.89
N GLU A 4 -18.23 -2.19 -6.88
CA GLU A 4 -16.79 -2.24 -6.67
C GLU A 4 -16.51 -1.24 -5.55
N SER A 5 -16.27 -1.75 -4.34
CA SER A 5 -15.68 -0.98 -3.25
C SER A 5 -14.25 -0.64 -3.64
N GLY A 6 -14.07 0.26 -4.61
CA GLY A 6 -12.77 0.77 -5.00
C GLY A 6 -12.23 1.56 -3.81
N ILE A 7 -11.39 0.92 -2.99
CA ILE A 7 -10.78 1.57 -1.84
C ILE A 7 -9.96 2.76 -2.37
N VAL A 8 -10.47 3.97 -2.14
CA VAL A 8 -9.76 5.21 -2.48
C VAL A 8 -8.84 5.54 -1.32
N PHE A 9 -7.54 5.41 -1.54
CA PHE A 9 -6.53 5.95 -0.63
C PHE A 9 -6.49 7.47 -0.70
N GLN A 10 -6.07 8.13 0.37
CA GLN A 10 -5.91 9.57 0.47
C GLN A 10 -4.57 9.91 1.14
N PRO A 11 -3.94 11.05 0.79
CA PRO A 11 -2.77 11.53 1.51
C PRO A 11 -3.01 11.60 3.03
N GLY A 12 -2.10 11.03 3.81
CA GLY A 12 -2.19 10.92 5.27
C GLY A 12 -2.71 9.58 5.78
N ASP A 13 -3.33 8.74 4.93
CA ASP A 13 -3.78 7.41 5.33
C ASP A 13 -2.61 6.55 5.81
N GLN A 14 -2.83 5.84 6.93
CA GLN A 14 -1.95 4.75 7.37
C GLN A 14 -2.33 3.48 6.61
N VAL A 15 -1.34 2.80 6.04
CA VAL A 15 -1.51 1.59 5.22
C VAL A 15 -0.43 0.56 5.56
N ILE A 16 -0.72 -0.70 5.28
CA ILE A 16 0.27 -1.78 5.22
C ILE A 16 0.63 -1.98 3.76
N TRP A 17 1.91 -1.79 3.43
CA TRP A 17 2.47 -2.15 2.15
C TRP A 17 2.93 -3.61 2.18
N TRP A 18 2.28 -4.45 1.39
CA TRP A 18 2.69 -5.83 1.15
C TRP A 18 3.83 -5.86 0.13
N LYS A 19 5.07 -5.72 0.63
CA LYS A 19 6.27 -5.74 -0.20
C LYS A 19 6.51 -7.14 -0.74
N GLN A 20 6.29 -7.33 -2.04
CA GLN A 20 6.65 -8.56 -2.75
C GLN A 20 8.16 -8.64 -2.96
N LEU A 21 8.78 -9.71 -2.47
CA LEU A 21 10.18 -9.98 -2.69
C LEU A 21 10.39 -10.71 -4.04
N PRO A 22 11.53 -10.51 -4.72
CA PRO A 22 11.89 -11.30 -5.88
C PRO A 22 11.85 -12.80 -5.53
N GLY A 23 11.06 -13.58 -6.27
CA GLY A 23 10.79 -14.99 -5.95
C GLY A 23 9.35 -15.29 -5.55
N GLY A 24 8.53 -14.27 -5.27
CA GLY A 24 7.05 -14.37 -5.28
C GLY A 24 6.40 -15.06 -4.08
N ASP A 25 7.13 -15.82 -3.28
CA ASP A 25 6.54 -16.69 -2.25
C ASP A 25 6.22 -15.99 -0.92
N TYR A 26 6.75 -14.79 -0.67
CA TYR A 26 6.51 -14.08 0.59
C TYR A 26 6.33 -12.58 0.40
N ALA A 27 5.32 -12.02 1.07
CA ALA A 27 5.12 -10.58 1.19
C ALA A 27 5.38 -10.15 2.63
N TYR A 28 6.28 -9.18 2.82
CA TYR A 28 6.55 -8.61 4.14
C TYR A 28 5.65 -7.38 4.36
N PRO A 29 4.88 -7.31 5.46
CA PRO A 29 4.06 -6.14 5.75
C PRO A 29 4.93 -4.98 6.24
N VAL A 30 4.91 -3.88 5.49
CA VAL A 30 5.63 -2.65 5.82
C VAL A 30 4.62 -1.57 6.18
N PRO A 31 4.57 -1.09 7.44
CA PRO A 31 3.77 0.08 7.80
C PRO A 31 4.21 1.30 6.99
N ALA A 32 3.24 2.01 6.42
CA ALA A 32 3.51 3.16 5.57
C ALA A 32 2.40 4.21 5.65
N THR A 33 2.75 5.43 5.25
CA THR A 33 1.81 6.56 5.10
C THR A 33 1.65 6.91 3.63
N VAL A 34 0.42 7.11 3.19
CA VAL A 34 0.13 7.60 1.83
C VAL A 34 0.54 9.06 1.70
N LEU A 35 1.37 9.37 0.71
CA LEU A 35 1.78 10.73 0.40
C LEU A 35 0.94 11.35 -0.73
N LYS A 36 0.63 10.54 -1.75
CA LYS A 36 -0.09 10.99 -2.95
C LYS A 36 -0.78 9.82 -3.62
N VAL A 37 -1.96 10.07 -4.20
CA VAL A 37 -2.64 9.11 -5.09
C VAL A 37 -2.60 9.63 -6.52
N THR A 38 -2.30 8.72 -7.45
CA THR A 38 -2.32 8.97 -8.89
C THR A 38 -3.30 8.00 -9.53
N ALA A 39 -3.64 8.23 -10.81
CA ALA A 39 -4.55 7.35 -11.54
C ALA A 39 -4.12 5.87 -11.60
N LYS A 40 -2.83 5.57 -11.42
CA LYS A 40 -2.29 4.19 -11.56
C LYS A 40 -1.66 3.63 -10.29
N ARG A 41 -1.19 4.49 -9.38
CA ARG A 41 -0.38 4.11 -8.22
C ARG A 41 -0.58 5.04 -7.04
N VAL A 42 -0.26 4.54 -5.86
CA VAL A 42 -0.22 5.27 -4.60
C VAL A 42 1.24 5.47 -4.21
N GLN A 43 1.65 6.73 -4.03
CA GLN A 43 2.94 7.04 -3.44
C GLN A 43 2.82 6.89 -1.93
N ILE A 44 3.70 6.10 -1.34
CA ILE A 44 3.78 5.87 0.09
C ILE A 44 5.17 6.25 0.62
N GLN A 45 5.25 6.47 1.92
CA GLN A 45 6.48 6.48 2.70
C GLN A 45 6.40 5.39 3.77
N GLY A 46 7.32 4.44 3.77
CA GLY A 46 7.37 3.35 4.76
C GLY A 46 8.77 3.19 5.33
N ASP A 47 8.86 2.48 6.46
CA ASP A 47 10.12 2.05 7.06
C ASP A 47 10.43 0.62 6.59
N ASP A 48 11.41 0.49 5.71
CA ASP A 48 11.86 -0.79 5.15
C ASP A 48 13.24 -1.10 5.73
N ASP A 49 13.25 -1.92 6.79
CA ASP A 49 14.48 -2.36 7.48
C ASP A 49 15.31 -1.20 8.07
N GLY A 50 14.63 -0.27 8.76
CA GLY A 50 15.24 0.90 9.39
C GLY A 50 15.52 2.05 8.42
N GLN A 51 15.10 1.92 7.16
CA GLN A 51 15.27 2.96 6.14
C GLN A 51 13.92 3.51 5.70
N ILE A 52 13.78 4.83 5.80
CA ILE A 52 12.62 5.53 5.26
C ILE A 52 12.70 5.55 3.74
N VAL A 53 11.79 4.83 3.09
CA VAL A 53 11.70 4.74 1.63
C VAL A 53 10.41 5.33 1.11
N GLN A 54 10.48 6.01 -0.03
CA GLN A 54 9.30 6.42 -0.79
C GLN A 54 9.15 5.58 -2.06
N ARG A 55 7.94 5.04 -2.29
CA ARG A 55 7.66 4.12 -3.39
C ARG A 55 6.28 4.36 -3.99
N TYR A 56 6.16 4.11 -5.30
CA TYR A 56 4.88 4.07 -6.00
C TYR A 56 4.38 2.63 -6.09
N ILE A 57 3.32 2.33 -5.34
CA ILE A 57 2.78 0.98 -5.15
C ILE A 57 1.40 0.87 -5.81
N MET A 58 1.07 -0.31 -6.33
CA MET A 58 -0.30 -0.58 -6.81
C MET A 58 -1.25 -0.67 -5.62
N ALA A 59 -2.47 -0.14 -5.76
CA ALA A 59 -3.48 -0.18 -4.70
C ALA A 59 -3.72 -1.60 -4.16
N ALA A 60 -3.65 -2.62 -5.02
CA ALA A 60 -3.78 -4.03 -4.66
C ALA A 60 -2.68 -4.56 -3.71
N ASN A 61 -1.55 -3.87 -3.60
CA ASN A 61 -0.46 -4.22 -2.67
C ASN A 61 -0.50 -3.39 -1.38
N LEU A 62 -1.58 -2.63 -1.16
CA LEU A 62 -1.81 -1.83 0.03
C LEU A 62 -3.08 -2.28 0.74
N GLU A 63 -3.05 -2.21 2.07
CA GLU A 63 -4.18 -2.56 2.93
C GLU A 63 -4.35 -1.49 4.00
N ARG A 64 -5.59 -1.11 4.35
CA ARG A 64 -5.83 -0.26 5.52
C ARG A 64 -5.77 -1.14 6.78
N PRO A 65 -5.13 -0.71 7.89
CA PRO A 65 -5.13 -1.48 9.12
C PRO A 65 -6.55 -1.84 9.56
N GLY A 66 -6.87 -3.13 9.62
CA GLY A 66 -8.19 -3.62 10.04
C GLY A 66 -9.22 -3.80 8.93
N GLU A 67 -8.89 -3.54 7.66
CA GLU A 67 -9.74 -3.87 6.51
C GLU A 67 -9.15 -5.05 5.71
N PRO A 68 -9.96 -6.04 5.29
CA PRO A 68 -9.47 -7.13 4.45
C PRO A 68 -9.01 -6.63 3.07
N ARG A 69 -8.01 -7.31 2.49
CA ARG A 69 -7.51 -7.04 1.13
C ARG A 69 -8.64 -7.16 0.09
N PRO A 70 -8.65 -6.28 -0.94
CA PRO A 70 -9.58 -6.38 -2.06
C PRO A 70 -9.36 -7.66 -2.90
#